data_AF-A0A519WU48-F1
#
_entry.id   AF-A0A519WU48-F1
#
_cell.length_a   1.000
_cell.length_b   1.000
_cell.length_c   1.000
_cell.angle_alpha   90.00
_cell.angle_beta   90.00
_cell.angle_gamma   90.00
#
_symmetry.space_group_name_H-M   'P 1'
#
loop_
_entity.id
_entity.type
_entity.pdbx_description
1 polymer ?
#
loop_
_entity_poly.entity_id
_entity_poly.type
_entity_poly.pdbx_seq_one_letter_code
_entity_poly.pdbx_strand_id
1 'polypeptide(L)' 'QKVTFESFFQFASLNPKASQITGLICGYRIEEITNPLTKKVRYLDKLVDELAKGKKMEKILRC' A
#
# COMPACT_ATOMS: atom_id res chain seq x y z
N GLN A 1 -2.96 22.61 -3.14
CA GLN A 1 -1.66 22.58 -2.44
C GLN A 1 -0.81 21.47 -3.04
N LYS A 2 0.48 21.72 -3.32
CA LYS A 2 1.43 20.65 -3.67
C LYS A 2 1.96 20.06 -2.36
N VAL A 3 1.51 18.88 -2.00
CA VAL A 3 2.03 18.09 -0.87
C VAL A 3 2.94 17.01 -1.41
N THR A 4 4.12 16.83 -0.81
CA THR A 4 5.01 15.72 -1.16
C THR A 4 4.43 14.42 -0.60
N PHE A 5 4.78 13.29 -1.22
CA PHE A 5 4.40 11.98 -0.69
C PHE A 5 4.88 11.78 0.74
N GLU A 6 6.06 12.30 1.09
CA GLU A 6 6.56 12.27 2.47
C GLU A 6 5.60 12.95 3.44
N SER A 7 5.22 14.20 3.18
CA SER A 7 4.27 14.92 4.04
C SER A 7 2.92 14.20 4.08
N PHE A 8 2.43 13.70 2.94
CA PHE A 8 1.18 12.94 2.90
C PHE A 8 1.22 11.71 3.82
N PHE A 9 2.27 10.88 3.73
CA PHE A 9 2.41 9.68 4.56
C PHE A 9 2.83 9.96 6.01
N GLN A 10 3.27 11.18 6.30
CA GLN A 10 3.55 11.64 7.66
C GLN A 10 2.28 12.05 8.40
N PHE A 11 1.30 12.63 7.70
CA PHE A 11 -0.02 12.97 8.26
C PHE A 11 -1.07 11.87 8.08
N ALA A 12 -0.84 10.90 7.18
CA ALA A 12 -1.77 9.80 6.96
C ALA A 12 -1.64 8.72 8.05
N SER A 13 -2.76 8.41 8.71
CA SER A 13 -2.88 7.19 9.50
C SER A 13 -3.14 6.00 8.58
N LEU A 14 -2.11 5.17 8.41
CA LEU A 14 -2.26 3.89 7.74
C LEU A 14 -3.01 2.91 8.65
N ASN A 15 -3.75 2.00 8.04
CA ASN A 15 -4.37 0.90 8.78
C ASN A 15 -3.25 0.10 9.49
N PRO A 16 -3.37 -0.26 10.78
CA PRO A 16 -2.38 -1.08 11.47
C PRO A 16 -2.10 -2.42 10.76
N LYS A 17 -3.07 -2.93 9.99
CA LYS A 17 -2.92 -4.14 9.16
C LYS A 17 -2.21 -3.89 7.82
N ALA A 18 -1.88 -2.65 7.48
CA ALA A 18 -1.21 -2.35 6.22
C ALA A 18 0.17 -3.03 6.12
N SER A 19 0.83 -3.27 7.25
CA SER A 19 2.07 -4.05 7.32
C SER A 19 1.88 -5.52 6.92
N GLN A 20 0.67 -6.07 7.03
CA GLN A 20 0.32 -7.43 6.64
C GLN A 20 0.03 -7.55 5.14
N ILE A 21 -0.07 -6.42 4.42
CA ILE A 21 -0.19 -6.41 2.96
C ILE A 21 1.14 -6.91 2.39
N THR A 22 1.15 -8.18 1.98
CA THR A 22 2.30 -8.89 1.44
C THR A 22 2.01 -9.35 0.02
N GLY A 23 3.06 -9.77 -0.69
CA GLY A 23 2.96 -10.29 -2.04
C GLY A 23 3.60 -9.43 -3.12
N LEU A 24 3.26 -9.74 -4.36
CA LEU A 24 3.87 -9.19 -5.57
C LEU A 24 3.00 -8.08 -6.18
N ILE A 25 3.62 -6.95 -6.51
CA ILE A 25 3.03 -5.81 -7.24
C ILE A 25 3.93 -5.45 -8.40
N CYS A 26 3.37 -5.39 -9.60
CA CYS A 26 4.06 -4.98 -10.82
C CYS A 26 5.43 -5.67 -11.01
N GLY A 27 5.57 -6.93 -10.58
CA GLY A 27 6.81 -7.71 -10.70
C GLY A 27 7.77 -7.66 -9.50
N TYR A 28 7.50 -6.84 -8.47
CA TYR A 28 8.36 -6.68 -7.29
C TYR A 28 7.65 -7.14 -6.01
N ARG A 29 8.39 -7.73 -5.06
CA ARG A 29 7.85 -8.05 -3.72
C ARG A 29 7.87 -6.83 -2.83
N ILE A 30 6.74 -6.54 -2.19
CA ILE A 30 6.64 -5.43 -1.24
C ILE A 30 7.53 -5.67 0.01
N GLU A 31 7.76 -6.93 0.34
CA GLU A 31 8.61 -7.35 1.45
C GLU A 31 10.08 -7.02 1.24
N GLU A 32 10.56 -7.07 -0.01
CA GLU A 32 11.95 -6.78 -0.39
C GLU A 32 12.23 -5.27 -0.45
N ILE A 33 11.19 -4.43 -0.40
CA ILE A 33 11.33 -2.97 -0.40
C ILE A 33 11.83 -2.52 0.97
N THR A 34 13.09 -2.10 1.03
CA THR A 34 13.72 -1.52 2.21
C THR A 34 13.28 -0.08 2.49
N ASN A 35 12.94 0.69 1.46
CA ASN A 35 12.52 2.08 1.67
C ASN A 35 11.07 2.15 2.22
N PRO A 36 10.86 2.65 3.43
CA PRO A 36 9.54 2.68 4.07
C PRO A 36 8.54 3.57 3.30
N LEU A 37 8.98 4.66 2.67
CA LEU A 37 8.10 5.52 1.88
C LEU A 37 7.60 4.77 0.64
N THR A 38 8.50 4.12 -0.09
CA THR A 38 8.18 3.32 -1.26
C THR A 38 7.26 2.16 -0.90
N LYS A 39 7.50 1.50 0.24
CA LYS A 39 6.66 0.41 0.74
C LYS A 39 5.23 0.85 1.00
N LYS A 40 5.04 2.01 1.65
CA LYS A 40 3.72 2.62 1.88
C LYS A 40 2.99 2.98 0.58
N VAL A 41 3.71 3.50 -0.42
CA VAL A 41 3.15 3.77 -1.76
C VAL A 41 2.68 2.47 -2.42
N ARG A 42 3.47 1.39 -2.34
CA ARG A 42 3.09 0.10 -2.93
C ARG A 42 1.88 -0.54 -2.27
N TYR A 43 1.66 -0.34 -0.98
CA TYR A 43 0.41 -0.78 -0.35
C TYR A 43 -0.81 -0.15 -1.01
N LEU A 44 -0.72 1.13 -1.37
CA LEU A 44 -1.79 1.84 -2.05
C LEU A 44 -1.98 1.32 -3.49
N ASP A 45 -0.90 1.10 -4.24
CA ASP A 45 -0.97 0.46 -5.56
C ASP A 45 -1.66 -0.92 -5.49
N LYS A 46 -1.39 -1.70 -4.43
CA LYS A 46 -2.01 -3.02 -4.22
C LYS A 46 -3.51 -2.90 -4.10
N LEU A 47 -3.94 -1.97 -3.25
CA LEU A 47 -5.35 -1.73 -2.97
C LEU A 47 -6.06 -1.32 -4.26
N VAL A 48 -5.47 -0.41 -5.03
CA VAL A 48 -6.02 0.04 -6.32
C VAL A 48 -6.09 -1.10 -7.34
N ASP A 49 -5.04 -1.92 -7.48
CA ASP A 49 -5.01 -3.08 -8.39
C ASP A 49 -6.08 -4.11 -8.03
N GLU A 50 -6.23 -4.43 -6.75
CA GLU A 50 -7.24 -5.38 -6.27
C GLU A 50 -8.67 -4.82 -6.39
N LEU A 51 -8.87 -3.51 -6.20
CA LEU A 51 -10.14 -2.83 -6.47
C LEU A 51 -10.47 -2.83 -7.96
N ALA A 52 -9.50 -2.59 -8.83
CA ALA A 52 -9.66 -2.64 -10.29
C ALA A 52 -10.01 -4.07 -10.77
N LYS A 53 -9.49 -5.09 -10.08
CA LYS A 53 -9.86 -6.51 -10.28
C LYS A 53 -11.22 -6.88 -9.69
N GLY A 54 -11.95 -5.92 -9.10
CA GLY A 54 -13.28 -6.13 -8.53
C GLY A 54 -13.28 -6.86 -7.18
N LYS A 55 -12.15 -6.94 -6.48
CA LYS A 55 -12.11 -7.53 -5.14
C LYS A 55 -12.63 -6.53 -4.11
N LYS A 56 -13.44 -7.03 -3.18
CA LYS A 56 -13.97 -6.24 -2.07
C LYS A 56 -12.83 -5.78 -1.14
N MET A 57 -12.89 -4.53 -0.69
CA MET A 57 -11.93 -3.93 0.24
C MET A 57 -11.69 -4.79 1.50
N GLU A 58 -12.74 -5.46 1.99
CA GLU A 58 -12.66 -6.39 3.13
C GLU A 58 -11.76 -7.59 2.89
N LYS A 59 -11.64 -8.07 1.64
CA LYS A 59 -10.72 -9.16 1.28
C LYS A 59 -9.27 -8.67 1.22
N ILE A 60 -9.06 -7.40 0.91
CA ILE A 60 -7.73 -6.79 0.80
C ILE A 60 -7.19 -6.40 2.18
N LEU A 61 -8.08 -5.95 3.08
CA LEU A 61 -7.78 -5.61 4.48
C LEU A 61 -7.81 -6.82 5.44
N ARG A 62 -7.98 -8.04 4.91
CA ARG A 62 -8.02 -9.31 5.68
C ARG A 62 -6.67 -10.03 5.77
N CYS A 63 -5.60 -9.46 5.23
CA CYS A 63 -4.24 -9.92 5.55
C CYS A 63 -3.90 -9.59 7.00
#